data_AF-A0AAD9IAT1-F1
#
_entry.id   AF-A0AAD9IAT1-F1
#
_cell.length_a   1.000
_cell.length_b   1.000
_cell.length_c   1.000
_cell.angle_alpha   90.00
_cell.angle_beta   90.00
_cell.angle_gamma   90.00
#
_symmetry.space_group_name_H-M   'P 1'
#
loop_
_entity.id
_entity.type
_entity.pdbx_description
1 polymer ?
#
loop_
_entity_poly.entity_id
_entity_poly.type
_entity_poly.pdbx_seq_one_letter_code
_entity_poly.pdbx_strand_id
1 'polypeptide(L)'
;MEDANMLDGVSSSGGKCDSRISALLQQRDHLTDALSMAPYDLILYLRRAAVYTELAYPDLSAGDAYRALLLTDEVRDEGFEYHVQARTALERYGNHPLPEVLAHGGLRHGSPGMANGFGPRGPEHFQELAALASVRCFQMLSLSLLLCGCLRSAFNFCQRGLDRRPEKTGAA
;
A
#
# COMPACT_ATOMS: atom_id res chain seq x y z
N MET A 1 -14.32 -44.40 43.13
CA MET A 1 -13.22 -43.67 43.79
C MET A 1 -12.02 -43.83 42.88
N GLU A 2 -11.62 -42.90 42.03
CA GLU A 2 -12.09 -41.56 41.65
C GLU A 2 -11.63 -41.38 40.19
N ASP A 3 -12.49 -40.76 39.38
CA ASP A 3 -12.24 -40.41 37.99
C ASP A 3 -11.15 -39.33 37.89
N ALA A 4 -10.13 -39.57 37.08
CA ALA A 4 -9.16 -38.54 36.69
C ALA A 4 -8.90 -38.61 35.18
N ASN A 5 -9.91 -38.20 34.41
CA ASN A 5 -9.74 -37.80 33.02
C ASN A 5 -10.71 -36.67 32.70
N MET A 6 -10.24 -35.43 32.77
CA MET A 6 -10.82 -34.26 32.09
C MET A 6 -10.01 -33.05 32.54
N LEU A 7 -9.03 -32.62 31.74
CA LEU A 7 -8.71 -31.21 31.47
C LEU A 7 -7.69 -31.16 30.31
N ASP A 8 -8.06 -31.74 29.17
CA ASP A 8 -7.48 -31.37 27.88
C ASP A 8 -8.52 -30.54 27.13
N GLY A 9 -8.15 -29.33 26.70
CA GLY A 9 -8.88 -28.66 25.64
C GLY A 9 -9.40 -27.25 25.91
N VAL A 10 -8.58 -26.32 26.42
CA VAL A 10 -8.70 -24.91 26.05
C VAL A 10 -7.30 -24.30 26.00
N SER A 11 -6.85 -23.91 24.81
CA SER A 11 -5.88 -22.83 24.50
C SER A 11 -4.94 -23.16 23.33
N SER A 12 -5.47 -23.34 22.11
CA SER A 12 -4.63 -23.37 20.88
C SER A 12 -4.93 -22.23 19.90
N SER A 13 -5.92 -21.39 20.20
CA SER A 13 -6.28 -20.23 19.35
C SER A 13 -5.56 -18.93 19.74
N GLY A 14 -5.13 -18.78 21.01
CA GLY A 14 -4.50 -17.54 21.50
C GLY A 14 -3.08 -17.33 20.98
N GLY A 15 -2.21 -18.35 21.09
CA GLY A 15 -0.79 -18.21 20.76
C GLY A 15 -0.47 -17.89 19.29
N LYS A 16 -1.34 -18.27 18.35
CA LYS A 16 -1.16 -17.92 16.92
C LYS A 16 -1.51 -16.46 16.64
N CYS A 17 -2.59 -15.96 17.25
CA CYS A 17 -3.01 -14.56 17.09
C CYS A 17 -1.94 -13.61 17.66
N ASP A 18 -1.44 -13.93 18.85
CA ASP A 18 -0.39 -13.14 19.51
C ASP A 18 0.89 -13.12 18.66
N SER A 19 1.30 -14.26 18.08
CA SER A 19 2.46 -14.32 17.20
C SER A 19 2.32 -13.47 15.92
N ARG A 20 1.11 -13.42 15.33
CA ARG A 20 0.84 -12.60 14.14
C ARG A 20 0.87 -11.11 14.48
N ILE A 21 0.24 -10.71 15.58
CA ILE A 21 0.22 -9.31 16.03
C ILE A 21 1.64 -8.85 16.32
N SER A 22 2.44 -9.65 17.03
CA SER A 22 3.85 -9.33 17.29
C SER A 22 4.67 -9.16 15.99
N ALA A 23 4.47 -10.02 14.99
CA ALA A 23 5.14 -9.89 13.70
C ALA A 23 4.75 -8.61 12.96
N LEU A 24 3.46 -8.23 12.99
CA LEU A 24 2.97 -6.99 12.38
C LEU A 24 3.54 -5.75 13.08
N LEU A 25 3.61 -5.75 14.42
CA LEU A 25 4.22 -4.66 15.18
C LEU A 25 5.72 -4.51 14.87
N GLN A 26 6.45 -5.62 14.81
CA GLN A 26 7.85 -5.60 14.40
C GLN A 26 8.04 -5.05 12.99
N GLN A 27 7.17 -5.45 12.05
CA GLN A 27 7.20 -4.96 10.68
C GLN A 27 6.90 -3.45 10.61
N ARG A 28 5.93 -2.96 11.39
CA ARG A 28 5.62 -1.52 11.52
C ARG A 28 6.84 -0.73 11.99
N ASP A 29 7.54 -1.23 13.00
CA ASP A 29 8.70 -0.55 13.58
C ASP A 29 9.84 -0.47 12.56
N HIS A 30 10.15 -1.58 11.90
CA HIS A 30 11.14 -1.60 10.82
C HIS A 30 10.82 -0.63 9.69
N LEU A 31 9.55 -0.54 9.27
CA LEU A 31 9.12 0.41 8.24
C LEU A 31 9.20 1.87 8.72
N THR A 32 8.99 2.12 10.01
CA THR A 32 9.11 3.45 10.61
C THR A 32 10.56 3.90 10.63
N ASP A 33 11.48 3.01 11.01
CA ASP A 33 12.92 3.29 10.94
C ASP A 33 13.37 3.53 9.49
N ALA A 34 12.90 2.69 8.55
CA ALA A 34 13.21 2.87 7.14
C ALA A 34 12.72 4.22 6.59
N LEU A 35 11.51 4.66 6.98
CA LEU A 35 10.95 5.96 6.58
C LEU A 35 11.69 7.14 7.17
N SER A 36 12.29 7.00 8.37
CA SER A 36 13.16 8.05 8.94
C SER A 36 14.38 8.33 8.04
N MET A 37 14.87 7.29 7.36
CA MET A 37 16.02 7.37 6.46
C MET A 37 15.64 7.66 5.00
N ALA A 38 14.41 7.34 4.58
CA ALA A 38 13.92 7.49 3.21
C ALA A 38 12.52 8.15 3.17
N PRO A 39 12.39 9.43 3.59
CA PRO A 39 11.08 10.07 3.79
C PRO A 39 10.29 10.37 2.51
N TYR A 40 10.90 10.18 1.33
CA TYR A 40 10.29 10.37 0.01
C TYR A 40 9.97 9.05 -0.71
N ASP A 41 10.19 7.90 -0.05
CA ASP A 41 9.86 6.58 -0.62
C ASP A 41 8.38 6.25 -0.41
N LEU A 42 7.57 6.45 -1.46
CA LEU A 42 6.13 6.20 -1.43
C LEU A 42 5.76 4.72 -1.21
N ILE A 43 6.64 3.78 -1.59
CA ILE A 43 6.38 2.34 -1.42
C ILE A 43 6.48 1.95 0.05
N LEU A 44 7.40 2.56 0.81
CA LEU A 44 7.50 2.35 2.25
C LEU A 44 6.25 2.82 3.00
N TYR A 45 5.69 3.98 2.64
CA TYR A 45 4.42 4.45 3.19
C TYR A 45 3.28 3.48 2.86
N LEU A 46 3.15 3.03 1.61
CA LEU A 46 2.11 2.06 1.25
C LEU A 46 2.25 0.74 2.01
N ARG A 47 3.47 0.23 2.20
CA ARG A 47 3.72 -0.98 2.99
C ARG A 47 3.28 -0.79 4.44
N ARG A 48 3.61 0.35 5.05
CA ARG A 48 3.24 0.62 6.45
C ARG A 48 1.73 0.87 6.60
N ALA A 49 1.09 1.52 5.63
CA ALA A 49 -0.37 1.61 5.56
C ALA A 49 -1.04 0.22 5.52
N ALA A 50 -0.46 -0.74 4.78
CA ALA A 50 -0.99 -2.09 4.72
C ALA A 50 -0.85 -2.80 6.07
N VAL A 51 0.27 -2.63 6.76
CA VAL A 51 0.46 -3.14 8.14
C VAL A 51 -0.54 -2.50 9.10
N TYR A 52 -0.80 -1.18 9.01
CA TYR A 52 -1.83 -0.53 9.83
C TYR A 52 -3.24 -1.06 9.53
N THR A 53 -3.56 -1.37 8.28
CA THR A 53 -4.82 -2.02 7.92
C THR A 53 -4.94 -3.39 8.60
N GLU A 54 -3.90 -4.22 8.55
CA GLU A 54 -3.87 -5.54 9.18
C GLU A 54 -3.92 -5.50 10.71
N LEU A 55 -3.40 -4.41 11.31
CA LEU A 55 -3.48 -4.13 12.74
C LEU A 55 -4.80 -3.43 13.15
N ALA A 56 -5.73 -3.21 12.22
CA ALA A 56 -6.99 -2.52 12.45
C ALA A 56 -6.86 -1.05 12.93
N TYR A 57 -5.85 -0.32 12.42
CA TYR A 57 -5.67 1.13 12.59
C TYR A 57 -5.95 1.90 11.29
N PRO A 58 -7.22 2.05 10.89
CA PRO A 58 -7.57 2.65 9.61
C PRO A 58 -7.18 4.13 9.50
N ASP A 59 -7.19 4.88 10.61
CA ASP A 59 -6.78 6.29 10.64
C ASP A 59 -5.29 6.47 10.28
N LEU A 60 -4.42 5.62 10.85
CA LEU A 60 -2.99 5.61 10.54
C LEU A 60 -2.72 5.12 9.11
N SER A 61 -3.46 4.10 8.67
CA SER A 61 -3.43 3.63 7.28
C SER A 61 -3.80 4.75 6.29
N ALA A 62 -4.84 5.54 6.59
CA ALA A 62 -5.24 6.68 5.77
C ALA A 62 -4.13 7.74 5.70
N GLY A 63 -3.48 8.05 6.82
CA GLY A 63 -2.36 8.99 6.86
C GLY A 63 -1.21 8.60 5.94
N ASP A 64 -0.75 7.35 6.04
CA ASP A 64 0.34 6.84 5.19
C ASP A 64 -0.07 6.76 3.71
N ALA A 65 -1.30 6.29 3.42
CA ALA A 65 -1.80 6.23 2.04
C ALA A 65 -1.95 7.63 1.41
N TYR A 66 -2.31 8.65 2.20
CA TYR A 66 -2.34 10.05 1.74
C TYR A 66 -0.95 10.58 1.46
N ARG A 67 0.02 10.31 2.36
CA ARG A 67 1.41 10.73 2.15
C ARG A 67 2.01 10.09 0.90
N ALA A 68 1.75 8.80 0.69
CA ALA A 68 2.13 8.12 -0.55
C ALA A 68 1.47 8.74 -1.79
N LEU A 69 0.19 9.13 -1.72
CA LEU A 69 -0.52 9.79 -2.82
C LEU A 69 0.16 11.10 -3.23
N LEU A 70 0.53 11.95 -2.27
CA LEU A 70 1.26 13.19 -2.55
C LEU A 70 2.59 12.92 -3.25
N LEU A 71 3.34 11.93 -2.77
CA LEU A 71 4.61 11.52 -3.40
C LEU A 71 4.40 10.96 -4.82
N THR A 72 3.24 10.37 -5.14
CA THR A 72 2.95 10.00 -6.53
C THR A 72 2.81 11.21 -7.43
N ASP A 73 2.28 12.33 -6.92
CA ASP A 73 2.18 13.57 -7.68
C ASP A 73 3.57 14.22 -7.83
N GLU A 74 4.41 14.22 -6.78
CA GLU A 74 5.82 14.65 -6.83
C GLU A 74 6.63 13.90 -7.90
N VAL A 75 6.45 12.59 -8.03
CA VAL A 75 7.16 11.80 -9.07
C VAL A 75 6.69 12.20 -10.47
N ARG A 76 5.40 12.53 -10.63
CA ARG A 76 4.78 12.73 -11.93
C ARG A 76 4.96 14.15 -12.46
N ASP A 77 5.11 15.14 -11.59
CA ASP A 77 5.29 16.55 -11.94
C ASP A 77 6.72 17.01 -11.66
N GLU A 78 7.49 17.30 -12.71
CA GLU A 78 8.87 17.79 -12.60
C GLU A 78 8.97 19.19 -11.96
N GLY A 79 7.87 19.93 -11.90
CA GLY A 79 7.79 21.27 -11.31
C GLY A 79 7.62 21.29 -9.80
N PHE A 80 7.41 20.15 -9.14
CA PHE A 80 7.21 20.10 -7.69
C PHE A 80 8.54 20.08 -6.91
N GLU A 81 8.51 20.60 -5.69
CA GLU A 81 9.70 20.84 -4.84
C GLU A 81 10.49 19.57 -4.56
N TYR A 82 9.82 18.42 -4.45
CA TYR A 82 10.43 17.15 -4.05
C TYR A 82 10.48 16.13 -5.19
N HIS A 83 10.30 16.56 -6.44
CA HIS A 83 10.31 15.70 -7.61
C HIS A 83 11.57 14.81 -7.67
N VAL A 84 12.75 15.42 -7.56
CA VAL A 84 14.03 14.71 -7.68
C VAL A 84 14.19 13.67 -6.57
N GLN A 85 13.82 14.01 -5.34
CA GLN A 85 13.92 13.13 -4.17
C GLN A 85 12.96 11.95 -4.29
N ALA A 86 11.70 12.21 -4.66
CA ALA A 86 10.68 11.18 -4.81
C ALA A 86 11.00 10.23 -5.98
N ARG A 87 11.47 10.77 -7.11
CA ARG A 87 11.91 9.99 -8.26
C ARG A 87 13.13 9.12 -7.93
N THR A 88 14.14 9.70 -7.29
CA THR A 88 15.34 8.96 -6.86
C THR A 88 14.98 7.80 -5.91
N ALA A 89 14.03 8.02 -4.99
CA ALA A 89 13.57 6.97 -4.09
C ALA A 89 12.96 5.77 -4.84
N LEU A 90 12.31 5.99 -5.98
CA LEU A 90 11.71 4.93 -6.80
C LEU A 90 12.71 4.10 -7.61
N GLU A 91 13.93 4.59 -7.82
CA GLU A 91 14.96 3.86 -8.59
C GLU A 91 15.25 2.48 -8.01
N ARG A 92 15.10 2.34 -6.69
CA ARG A 92 15.24 1.07 -5.95
C ARG A 92 14.25 -0.02 -6.40
N TYR A 93 13.19 0.33 -7.11
CA TYR A 93 12.16 -0.59 -7.57
C TYR A 93 12.19 -0.80 -9.10
N GLY A 94 13.02 -0.05 -9.84
CA GLY A 94 13.01 -0.04 -11.30
C GLY A 94 13.48 -1.34 -11.98
N ASN A 95 14.23 -2.18 -11.27
CA ASN A 95 14.76 -3.46 -11.79
C ASN A 95 14.18 -4.69 -11.09
N HIS A 96 13.14 -4.50 -10.26
CA HIS A 96 12.54 -5.56 -9.48
C HIS A 96 11.12 -5.87 -9.96
N PRO A 97 10.60 -7.07 -9.65
CA PRO A 97 9.18 -7.34 -9.79
C PRO A 97 8.36 -6.27 -9.06
N LEU A 98 7.13 -6.05 -9.54
CA LEU A 98 6.22 -5.09 -8.93
C LEU A 98 6.12 -5.33 -7.40
N PRO A 99 6.34 -4.30 -6.56
CA PRO A 99 6.21 -4.44 -5.12
C PRO A 99 4.85 -5.06 -4.73
N GLU A 100 4.87 -6.05 -3.85
CA GLU A 100 3.65 -6.80 -3.46
C GLU A 100 2.50 -5.91 -3.03
N VAL A 101 2.80 -4.80 -2.33
CA VAL A 101 1.79 -3.83 -1.88
C VAL A 101 1.01 -3.18 -3.02
N LEU A 102 1.60 -3.12 -4.23
CA LEU A 102 0.97 -2.63 -5.45
C LEU A 102 0.24 -3.74 -6.22
N ALA A 103 0.60 -5.01 -6.02
CA ALA A 103 -0.02 -6.17 -6.63
C ALA A 103 -1.34 -6.56 -5.93
N HIS A 104 -2.30 -5.63 -5.86
CA HIS A 104 -3.56 -5.81 -5.14
C HIS A 104 -4.81 -5.78 -6.04
N GLY A 105 -5.65 -6.81 -5.91
CA GLY A 105 -6.91 -6.93 -6.67
C GLY A 105 -6.70 -6.78 -8.18
N GLY A 106 -7.50 -5.94 -8.82
CA GLY A 106 -7.39 -5.65 -10.26
C GLY A 106 -6.08 -4.97 -10.69
N LEU A 107 -5.22 -4.53 -9.75
CA LEU A 107 -3.90 -3.98 -10.06
C LEU A 107 -2.85 -5.06 -10.31
N ARG A 108 -3.09 -6.31 -9.87
CA ARG A 108 -2.19 -7.45 -10.07
C ARG A 108 -1.81 -7.69 -11.53
N HIS A 109 -2.72 -7.33 -12.44
CA HIS A 109 -2.52 -7.55 -13.86
C HIS A 109 -1.83 -6.39 -14.57
N GLY A 110 -1.61 -5.25 -13.90
CA GLY A 110 -0.87 -4.08 -14.40
C GLY A 110 -1.10 -3.75 -15.89
N SER A 111 -0.12 -3.13 -16.52
CA SER A 111 0.15 -3.39 -17.93
C SER A 111 0.96 -4.70 -18.00
N PRO A 112 0.70 -5.63 -18.94
CA PRO A 112 1.36 -6.94 -19.02
C PRO A 112 2.91 -6.89 -19.03
N GLY A 113 3.50 -5.75 -19.38
CA GLY A 113 4.95 -5.52 -19.26
C GLY A 113 5.44 -5.41 -17.81
N MET A 114 4.76 -4.66 -16.94
CA MET A 114 5.22 -4.42 -15.56
C MET A 114 5.12 -5.66 -14.66
N ALA A 115 4.08 -6.48 -14.82
CA ALA A 115 3.90 -7.68 -14.00
C ALA A 115 5.03 -8.71 -14.20
N ASN A 116 5.66 -8.73 -15.38
CA ASN A 116 6.71 -9.68 -15.75
C ASN A 116 8.12 -9.07 -15.78
N GLY A 117 8.29 -7.79 -15.36
CA GLY A 117 9.59 -7.10 -15.41
C GLY A 117 10.07 -6.70 -16.82
N PHE A 118 9.18 -6.76 -17.82
CA PHE A 118 9.42 -6.33 -19.21
C PHE A 118 8.71 -5.00 -19.53
N GLY A 119 8.40 -4.19 -18.51
CA GLY A 119 7.79 -2.87 -18.71
C GLY A 119 8.71 -1.90 -19.44
N PRO A 120 8.20 -0.72 -19.83
CA PRO A 120 9.04 0.34 -20.39
C PRO A 120 10.22 0.62 -19.44
N ARG A 121 11.39 0.86 -20.03
CA ARG A 121 12.63 1.21 -19.31
C ARG A 121 12.88 2.71 -19.43
N GLY A 122 13.48 3.30 -18.40
CA GLY A 122 13.79 4.73 -18.37
C GLY A 122 12.71 5.57 -17.67
N PRO A 123 12.60 6.88 -17.95
CA PRO A 123 11.73 7.81 -17.22
C PRO A 123 10.25 7.38 -17.18
N GLU A 124 9.77 6.74 -18.24
CA GLU A 124 8.39 6.25 -18.36
C GLU A 124 8.06 5.16 -17.33
N HIS A 125 9.05 4.37 -16.90
CA HIS A 125 8.85 3.35 -15.87
C HIS A 125 8.37 3.93 -14.54
N PHE A 126 9.03 5.01 -14.09
CA PHE A 126 8.71 5.64 -12.81
C PHE A 126 7.36 6.36 -12.85
N GLN A 127 7.00 6.92 -14.02
CA GLN A 127 5.69 7.51 -14.27
C GLN A 127 4.58 6.47 -14.17
N GLU A 128 4.75 5.30 -14.80
CA GLU A 128 3.80 4.19 -14.70
C GLU A 128 3.71 3.63 -13.27
N LEU A 129 4.84 3.50 -12.58
CA LEU A 129 4.87 2.98 -11.21
C LEU A 129 4.17 3.94 -10.25
N ALA A 130 4.38 5.24 -10.40
CA ALA A 130 3.68 6.28 -9.65
C ALA A 130 2.18 6.31 -9.98
N ALA A 131 1.80 6.14 -11.25
CA ALA A 131 0.39 6.06 -11.65
C ALA A 131 -0.30 4.86 -10.98
N LEU A 132 0.32 3.68 -11.02
CA LEU A 132 -0.19 2.47 -10.37
C LEU A 132 -0.28 2.63 -8.85
N ALA A 133 0.76 3.17 -8.23
CA ALA A 133 0.77 3.47 -6.80
C ALA A 133 -0.32 4.47 -6.42
N SER A 134 -0.62 5.45 -7.26
CA SER A 134 -1.67 6.44 -7.01
C SER A 134 -3.05 5.78 -6.94
N VAL A 135 -3.34 4.81 -7.81
CA VAL A 135 -4.57 4.01 -7.76
C VAL A 135 -4.63 3.19 -6.48
N ARG A 136 -3.51 2.58 -6.08
CA ARG A 136 -3.42 1.83 -4.83
C ARG A 136 -3.67 2.73 -3.61
N CYS A 137 -3.12 3.94 -3.60
CA CYS A 137 -3.36 4.94 -2.57
C CYS A 137 -4.85 5.25 -2.43
N PHE A 138 -5.56 5.49 -3.54
CA PHE A 138 -7.01 5.75 -3.50
C PHE A 138 -7.82 4.59 -2.95
N GLN A 139 -7.46 3.34 -3.29
CA GLN A 139 -8.11 2.16 -2.70
C GLN A 139 -7.96 2.12 -1.19
N MET A 140 -6.73 2.30 -0.69
CA MET A 140 -6.43 2.25 0.73
C MET A 140 -7.04 3.43 1.49
N LEU A 141 -6.95 4.65 0.94
CA LEU A 141 -7.57 5.85 1.49
C LEU A 141 -9.08 5.70 1.62
N SER A 142 -9.75 5.32 0.54
CA SER A 142 -11.20 5.27 0.51
C SER A 142 -11.74 4.22 1.49
N LEU A 143 -11.10 3.04 1.55
CA LEU A 143 -11.45 2.01 2.53
C LEU A 143 -11.19 2.47 3.96
N SER A 144 -10.01 3.04 4.22
CA SER A 144 -9.63 3.50 5.56
C SER A 144 -10.57 4.60 6.06
N LEU A 145 -10.87 5.58 5.22
CA LEU A 145 -11.80 6.67 5.54
C LEU A 145 -13.23 6.16 5.74
N LEU A 146 -13.67 5.14 4.99
CA LEU A 146 -14.96 4.49 5.19
C LEU A 146 -15.02 3.84 6.59
N LEU A 147 -13.97 3.10 6.97
CA LEU A 147 -13.87 2.45 8.29
C LEU A 147 -13.81 3.48 9.43
N CYS A 148 -13.26 4.67 9.19
CA CYS A 148 -13.30 5.79 10.13
C CYS A 148 -14.65 6.56 10.15
N GLY A 149 -15.63 6.19 9.33
CA GLY A 149 -16.91 6.90 9.22
C GLY A 149 -16.88 8.20 8.42
N CYS A 150 -15.78 8.51 7.75
CA CYS A 150 -15.60 9.69 6.91
C CYS A 150 -16.21 9.51 5.50
N LEU A 151 -17.52 9.26 5.44
CA LEU A 151 -18.22 8.81 4.21
C LEU A 151 -18.01 9.75 3.00
N ARG A 152 -18.10 11.06 3.19
CA ARG A 152 -17.92 12.05 2.11
C ARG A 152 -16.51 12.00 1.53
N SER A 153 -15.50 11.96 2.39
CA SER A 153 -14.10 11.91 1.95
C SER A 153 -13.80 10.59 1.25
N ALA A 154 -14.28 9.46 1.80
CA ALA A 154 -14.17 8.15 1.17
C ALA A 154 -14.76 8.15 -0.24
N PHE A 155 -15.97 8.70 -0.41
CA PHE A 155 -16.61 8.82 -1.71
C PHE A 155 -15.80 9.68 -2.70
N ASN A 156 -15.31 10.85 -2.26
CA ASN A 156 -14.51 11.73 -3.11
C ASN A 156 -13.22 11.07 -3.60
N PHE A 157 -12.54 10.30 -2.72
CA PHE A 157 -11.34 9.59 -3.10
C PHE A 157 -11.61 8.38 -4.01
N CYS A 158 -12.76 7.72 -3.87
CA CYS A 158 -13.23 6.73 -4.85
C CYS A 158 -13.37 7.37 -6.24
N GLN A 159 -14.04 8.52 -6.33
CA GLN A 159 -14.26 9.21 -7.60
C GLN A 159 -12.92 9.60 -8.26
N ARG A 160 -12.03 10.24 -7.51
CA ARG A 160 -10.68 10.59 -8.00
C ARG A 160 -9.88 9.38 -8.46
N GLY A 161 -10.04 8.23 -7.80
CA GLY A 161 -9.39 6.98 -8.19
C GLY A 161 -9.94 6.38 -9.48
N LEU A 162 -11.24 6.56 -9.76
CA LEU A 162 -11.84 6.18 -11.04
C LEU A 162 -11.29 7.04 -12.17
N ASP A 163 -11.20 8.36 -11.96
CA ASP A 163 -10.70 9.30 -12.96
C ASP A 163 -9.21 9.07 -13.31
N ARG A 164 -8.43 8.42 -12.44
CA ARG A 164 -7.02 8.06 -12.67
C ARG A 164 -6.82 6.69 -13.33
N ARG A 165 -7.85 5.85 -13.44
CA ARG A 165 -7.70 4.60 -14.19
C ARG A 165 -7.70 4.91 -15.69
N PRO A 166 -6.76 4.37 -16.47
CA PRO A 166 -6.94 4.37 -17.92
C PRO A 166 -8.21 3.59 -18.22
N GLU A 167 -9.21 4.25 -18.83
CA GLU A 167 -10.40 3.57 -19.33
C GLU A 167 -9.96 2.43 -20.26
N LYS A 168 -10.61 1.27 -20.13
CA LYS A 168 -10.62 0.30 -21.22
C LYS A 168 -11.39 0.96 -22.35
N THR A 169 -10.71 1.44 -23.38
CA THR A 169 -11.35 1.84 -24.63
C THR A 169 -12.21 0.66 -25.14
N GLY A 170 -13.53 0.87 -25.18
CA GLY A 170 -14.51 0.20 -26.03
C GLY A 170 -14.68 -1.32 -25.91
N ALA A 171 -15.74 -1.76 -25.24
CA ALA A 171 -16.50 -2.95 -25.63
C ALA A 171 -17.93 -2.86 -25.08
N ALA A 172 -18.80 -2.21 -25.84
CA ALA A 172 -20.23 -2.47 -25.91
C ALA A 172 -20.62 -2.43 -27.39
#